data_AF-A0A355B8M1-F1
#
_entry.id   AF-A0A355B8M1-F1
#
_cell.length_a   1.000
_cell.length_b   1.000
_cell.length_c   1.000
_cell.angle_alpha   90.00
_cell.angle_beta   90.00
_cell.angle_gamma   90.00
#
_symmetry.space_group_name_H-M   'P 1'
#
loop_
_entity.id
_entity.type
_entity.pdbx_description
1 polymer ?
#
loop_
_entity_poly.entity_id
_entity_poly.type
_entity_poly.pdbx_seq_one_letter_code
_entity_poly.pdbx_strand_id
1 'polypeptide(L)'
;DSELNSIFNPVIETNPTAKPTQQNVVVIILESFGSENIQRGQTPFLDSLIRKSLFFENGFANGKLSIDAVPSTLSSIPSLMSSSLITSSYSINKIYGLPKILKGFGYHTAFFHGAFNGSQNFDQYCKVAGFDAYYGKNEYKGPEAFDGKWGIFDEEFFQFYCQKMSQFKQPFFTSIFSISSHNPYKIPERYKG
;
A
#
# COMPACT_ATOMS: atom_id res chain seq x y z
N ASP A 1 -18.32 31.89 10.14
CA ASP A 1 -17.43 30.89 10.77
C ASP A 1 -18.15 29.66 11.32
N SER A 2 -19.19 29.78 12.15
CA SER A 2 -19.93 28.63 12.71
C SER A 2 -20.63 27.75 11.65
N GLU A 3 -21.31 28.37 10.69
CA GLU A 3 -22.01 27.67 9.59
C GLU A 3 -21.03 26.96 8.64
N LEU A 4 -19.91 27.60 8.28
CA LEU A 4 -18.88 26.97 7.47
C LEU A 4 -18.25 25.77 8.17
N ASN A 5 -17.97 25.88 9.47
CA ASN A 5 -17.47 24.76 10.26
C ASN A 5 -18.49 23.63 10.39
N SER A 6 -19.80 23.89 10.44
CA SER A 6 -20.78 22.80 10.48
C SER A 6 -20.89 22.03 9.16
N ILE A 7 -20.50 22.63 8.03
CA ILE A 7 -20.59 22.02 6.69
C ILE A 7 -19.25 21.41 6.26
N PHE A 8 -18.13 22.08 6.54
CA PHE A 8 -16.84 21.78 5.94
C PHE A 8 -15.75 21.37 6.95
N ASN A 9 -16.06 21.19 8.24
CA ASN A 9 -15.06 20.74 9.20
C ASN A 9 -14.59 19.31 8.89
N PRO A 10 -13.32 19.11 8.47
CA PRO A 10 -12.81 17.78 8.13
C PRO A 10 -12.43 16.97 9.38
N VAL A 11 -12.47 17.58 10.57
CA VAL A 11 -12.12 16.93 11.83
C VAL A 11 -13.25 16.01 12.24
N ILE A 12 -13.00 14.70 12.14
CA ILE A 12 -13.87 13.66 12.66
C ILE A 12 -13.32 13.25 14.02
N GLU A 13 -14.03 13.61 15.09
CA GLU A 13 -13.74 13.10 16.43
C GLU A 13 -14.43 11.76 16.63
N THR A 14 -13.65 10.74 16.98
CA THR A 14 -14.18 9.43 17.35
C THR A 14 -13.93 9.20 18.83
N ASN A 15 -14.94 8.70 19.54
CA ASN A 15 -14.87 8.37 20.97
C ASN A 15 -15.07 6.85 21.16
N PRO A 16 -14.13 6.01 20.73
CA PRO A 16 -14.26 4.57 20.87
C PRO A 16 -14.23 4.18 22.35
N THR A 17 -15.28 3.51 22.82
CA THR A 17 -15.37 2.99 24.20
C THR A 17 -14.82 1.57 24.32
N ALA A 18 -14.68 0.86 23.21
CA ALA A 18 -14.12 -0.48 23.16
C ALA A 18 -12.58 -0.45 23.22
N LYS A 19 -11.98 -1.47 23.85
CA LYS A 19 -10.53 -1.66 23.82
C LYS A 19 -10.06 -1.98 22.39
N PRO A 20 -8.86 -1.50 21.98
CA PRO A 20 -8.29 -1.89 20.69
C PRO A 20 -8.18 -3.42 20.57
N THR A 21 -8.58 -3.96 19.41
CA THR A 21 -8.61 -5.41 19.17
C THR A 21 -7.21 -6.04 19.02
N GLN A 22 -6.18 -5.21 18.82
CA GLN A 22 -4.79 -5.63 18.58
C GLN A 22 -4.63 -6.69 17.48
N GLN A 23 -5.49 -6.66 16.47
CA GLN A 23 -5.37 -7.56 15.32
C GLN A 23 -4.24 -7.12 14.39
N ASN A 24 -3.66 -8.08 13.66
CA ASN A 24 -2.75 -7.75 12.57
C ASN A 24 -3.48 -6.94 11.50
N VAL A 25 -2.81 -5.94 10.94
CA VAL A 25 -3.36 -5.09 9.89
C VAL A 25 -2.56 -5.28 8.62
N VAL A 26 -3.24 -5.63 7.53
CA VAL A 26 -2.63 -5.83 6.21
C VAL A 26 -3.28 -4.87 5.22
N VAL A 27 -2.45 -4.11 4.51
CA VAL A 27 -2.87 -3.24 3.41
C VAL A 27 -2.27 -3.79 2.11
N ILE A 28 -3.11 -4.02 1.11
CA ILE A 28 -2.69 -4.45 -0.22
C ILE A 28 -3.03 -3.32 -1.19
N ILE A 29 -2.02 -2.72 -1.79
CA ILE A 29 -2.15 -1.69 -2.82
C ILE A 29 -1.99 -2.39 -4.17
N LEU A 30 -3.00 -2.26 -5.03
CA LEU A 30 -3.02 -2.85 -6.37
C LEU A 30 -2.61 -1.80 -7.40
N GLU A 31 -1.52 -2.05 -8.11
CA GLU A 31 -1.01 -1.17 -9.17
C GLU A 31 -1.99 -1.08 -10.35
N SER A 32 -2.24 0.16 -10.80
CA SER A 32 -3.10 0.49 -11.94
C SER A 32 -4.45 -0.24 -11.96
N PHE A 33 -5.04 -0.50 -10.78
CA PHE A 33 -6.28 -1.25 -10.65
C PHE A 33 -7.47 -0.31 -10.38
N GLY A 34 -8.26 -0.04 -11.42
CA GLY A 34 -9.51 0.73 -11.32
C GLY A 34 -10.76 -0.16 -11.28
N SER A 35 -11.88 0.44 -10.86
CA SER A 35 -13.17 -0.24 -10.71
C SER A 35 -13.75 -0.77 -12.02
N GLU A 36 -13.27 -0.28 -13.16
CA GLU A 36 -13.61 -0.79 -14.49
C GLU A 36 -13.28 -2.27 -14.70
N ASN A 37 -12.41 -2.86 -13.85
CA ASN A 37 -12.02 -4.26 -13.89
C ASN A 37 -12.89 -5.18 -13.01
N ILE A 38 -13.71 -4.61 -12.12
CA ILE A 38 -14.51 -5.36 -11.14
C ILE A 38 -15.77 -5.93 -11.83
N GLN A 39 -16.14 -7.18 -11.51
CA GLN A 39 -17.33 -7.87 -12.05
C GLN A 39 -17.37 -7.95 -13.59
N ARG A 40 -16.20 -7.94 -14.23
CA ARG A 40 -16.04 -8.07 -15.69
C ARG A 40 -15.46 -9.43 -16.11
N GLY A 41 -15.18 -10.30 -15.14
CA GLY A 41 -14.65 -11.66 -15.35
C GLY A 41 -13.12 -11.77 -15.27
N GLN A 42 -12.38 -10.66 -15.23
CA GLN A 42 -10.91 -10.67 -15.11
C GLN A 42 -10.44 -10.90 -13.67
N THR A 43 -11.27 -10.58 -12.67
CA THR A 43 -10.89 -10.63 -11.24
C THR A 43 -11.80 -11.54 -10.40
N PRO A 44 -12.03 -12.80 -10.79
CA PRO A 44 -13.03 -13.66 -10.14
C PRO A 44 -12.77 -13.88 -8.65
N PHE A 45 -11.50 -13.92 -8.23
CA PHE A 45 -11.14 -14.02 -6.81
C PHE A 45 -11.53 -12.75 -6.04
N LEU A 46 -11.19 -11.56 -6.55
CA LEU A 46 -11.54 -10.29 -5.91
C LEU A 46 -13.06 -10.09 -5.88
N ASP A 47 -13.77 -10.42 -6.96
CA ASP A 47 -15.23 -10.38 -7.03
C ASP A 47 -15.87 -11.28 -5.95
N SER A 48 -15.24 -12.41 -5.64
CA SER A 48 -15.68 -13.29 -4.55
C SER A 48 -15.45 -12.70 -3.16
N LEU A 49 -14.37 -11.94 -2.97
CA LEU A 49 -14.05 -11.27 -1.71
C LEU A 49 -14.96 -10.08 -1.45
N ILE A 50 -15.29 -9.30 -2.50
CA ILE A 50 -16.19 -8.15 -2.41
C ILE A 50 -17.49 -8.54 -1.72
N ARG A 51 -18.08 -9.67 -2.09
CA ARG A 51 -19.33 -10.21 -1.50
C ARG A 51 -19.26 -10.57 -0.01
N LYS A 52 -18.06 -10.63 0.56
CA LYS A 52 -17.80 -10.99 1.97
C LYS A 52 -17.13 -9.86 2.75
N SER A 53 -17.10 -8.65 2.19
CA SER A 53 -16.33 -7.52 2.71
C SER A 53 -17.13 -6.23 2.71
N LEU A 54 -16.63 -5.22 3.41
CA LEU A 54 -17.12 -3.86 3.22
C LEU A 54 -16.48 -3.30 1.96
N PHE A 55 -17.30 -3.12 0.93
CA PHE A 55 -16.88 -2.59 -0.36
C PHE A 55 -17.40 -1.17 -0.57
N PHE A 56 -16.52 -0.27 -1.02
CA PHE A 56 -16.85 1.13 -1.28
C PHE A 56 -16.95 1.34 -2.80
N GLU A 57 -18.17 1.27 -3.32
CA GLU A 57 -18.44 1.46 -4.77
C GLU A 57 -17.97 2.82 -5.28
N ASN A 58 -18.08 3.85 -4.44
CA ASN A 58 -17.68 5.23 -4.74
C ASN A 58 -16.33 5.58 -4.08
N GLY A 59 -15.36 4.67 -4.17
CA GLY A 59 -13.97 4.90 -3.75
C GLY A 59 -13.15 5.53 -4.87
N PHE A 60 -12.58 6.71 -4.63
CA PHE A 60 -11.75 7.42 -5.61
C PHE A 60 -10.29 7.49 -5.15
N ALA A 61 -9.37 7.30 -6.09
CA ALA A 61 -7.95 7.53 -5.81
C ALA A 61 -7.68 9.02 -5.58
N ASN A 62 -6.85 9.33 -4.57
CA ASN A 62 -6.41 10.70 -4.25
C ASN A 62 -5.31 11.23 -5.18
N GLY A 63 -4.95 10.48 -6.22
CA GLY A 63 -3.89 10.79 -7.16
C GLY A 63 -3.93 9.87 -8.38
N LYS A 64 -3.08 10.15 -9.36
CA LYS A 64 -3.00 9.40 -10.63
C LYS A 64 -1.76 8.52 -10.76
N LEU A 65 -0.81 8.65 -9.83
CA LEU A 65 0.49 8.01 -9.89
C LEU A 65 0.75 7.23 -8.61
N SER A 66 1.45 6.11 -8.74
CA SER A 66 1.87 5.22 -7.65
C SER A 66 2.60 5.99 -6.53
N ILE A 67 3.42 6.98 -6.90
CA ILE A 67 4.20 7.80 -5.97
C ILE A 67 3.32 8.65 -5.03
N ASP A 68 2.11 8.99 -5.45
CA ASP A 68 1.12 9.70 -4.63
C ASP A 68 0.21 8.74 -3.85
N ALA A 69 0.00 7.52 -4.36
CA ALA A 69 -0.87 6.54 -3.73
C ALA A 69 -0.34 6.10 -2.35
N VAL A 70 0.96 5.80 -2.25
CA VAL A 70 1.59 5.33 -1.01
C VAL A 70 1.43 6.33 0.17
N PRO A 71 1.81 7.62 0.05
CA PRO A 71 1.62 8.58 1.14
C PRO A 71 0.14 8.90 1.41
N SER A 72 -0.71 8.87 0.38
CA SER A 72 -2.17 9.04 0.55
C SER A 72 -2.75 7.94 1.42
N THR A 73 -2.45 6.67 1.11
CA THR A 73 -2.98 5.50 1.81
C THR A 73 -2.40 5.35 3.21
N LEU A 74 -1.09 5.58 3.38
CA LEU A 74 -0.39 5.22 4.63
C LEU A 74 -0.23 6.40 5.59
N SER A 75 -0.41 7.63 5.11
CA SER A 75 -0.23 8.84 5.93
C SER A 75 -1.36 9.86 5.78
N SER A 76 -2.41 9.57 5.01
CA SER A 76 -3.50 10.50 4.74
C SER A 76 -3.02 11.83 4.15
N ILE A 77 -1.95 11.81 3.35
CA ILE A 77 -1.43 12.99 2.65
C ILE A 77 -1.76 12.83 1.17
N PRO A 78 -2.84 13.48 0.66
CA PRO A 78 -3.22 13.37 -0.74
C PRO A 78 -2.21 14.08 -1.66
N SER A 79 -2.41 13.96 -2.98
CA SER A 79 -1.64 14.76 -3.94
C SER A 79 -2.05 16.23 -3.84
N LEU A 80 -1.25 17.02 -3.10
CA LEU A 80 -1.53 18.43 -2.79
C LEU A 80 -0.79 19.42 -3.68
N MET A 81 0.13 18.94 -4.52
CA MET A 81 1.07 19.76 -5.27
C MET A 81 1.27 19.19 -6.67
N SER A 82 1.88 19.98 -7.56
CA SER A 82 2.29 19.52 -8.90
C SER A 82 3.38 18.44 -8.86
N SER A 83 4.14 18.37 -7.76
CA SER A 83 5.14 17.34 -7.50
C SER A 83 4.72 16.46 -6.35
N SER A 84 5.03 15.17 -6.41
CA SER A 84 4.72 14.25 -5.32
C SER A 84 5.47 14.59 -4.04
N LEU A 85 4.86 14.35 -2.88
CA LEU A 85 5.49 14.49 -1.56
C LEU A 85 6.87 13.84 -1.53
N ILE A 86 6.98 12.61 -2.05
CA ILE A 86 8.18 11.78 -1.99
C ILE A 86 9.36 12.38 -2.78
N THR A 87 9.08 13.11 -3.86
CA THR A 87 10.12 13.76 -4.69
C THR A 87 10.30 15.25 -4.40
N SER A 88 9.44 15.82 -3.56
CA SER A 88 9.47 17.25 -3.25
C SER A 88 10.52 17.59 -2.19
N SER A 89 10.73 18.89 -1.95
CA SER A 89 11.51 19.41 -0.82
C SER A 89 10.94 19.00 0.55
N TYR A 90 9.68 18.57 0.61
CA TYR A 90 9.00 18.11 1.82
C TYR A 90 9.15 16.61 2.09
N SER A 91 9.88 15.88 1.24
CA SER A 91 10.08 14.43 1.35
C SER A 91 10.71 13.97 2.68
N ILE A 92 11.44 14.87 3.35
CA ILE A 92 12.09 14.63 4.66
C ILE A 92 11.27 15.14 5.86
N ASN A 93 10.08 15.69 5.63
CA ASN A 93 9.24 16.17 6.72
C ASN A 93 8.87 15.03 7.66
N LYS A 94 8.72 15.33 8.96
CA LYS A 94 8.21 14.34 9.91
C LYS A 94 6.77 14.00 9.53
N ILE A 95 6.55 12.75 9.16
CA ILE A 95 5.23 12.21 8.84
C ILE A 95 4.71 11.42 10.04
N TYR A 96 3.39 11.52 10.29
CA TYR A 96 2.71 10.76 11.33
C TYR A 96 1.65 9.85 10.70
N GLY A 97 2.12 8.82 10.01
CA GLY A 97 1.27 7.85 9.32
C GLY A 97 0.97 6.60 10.13
N LEU A 98 0.16 5.71 9.56
CA LEU A 98 -0.19 4.39 10.09
C LEU A 98 0.99 3.60 10.67
N PRO A 99 2.15 3.44 10.00
CA PRO A 99 3.27 2.67 10.56
C PRO A 99 3.75 3.24 11.90
N LYS A 100 3.96 4.56 11.99
CA LYS A 100 4.40 5.21 13.23
C LYS A 100 3.35 5.15 14.33
N ILE A 101 2.07 5.33 13.98
CA ILE A 101 0.95 5.24 14.92
C ILE A 101 0.89 3.83 15.51
N LEU A 102 0.81 2.80 14.66
CA LEU A 102 0.66 1.40 15.09
C LEU A 102 1.90 0.89 15.83
N LYS A 103 3.10 1.34 15.45
CA LYS A 103 4.32 1.06 16.20
C LYS A 103 4.25 1.56 17.65
N GLY A 104 3.63 2.72 17.88
CA GLY A 104 3.34 3.23 19.23
C GLY A 104 2.44 2.31 20.06
N PHE A 105 1.64 1.46 19.41
CA PHE A 105 0.80 0.43 20.03
C PHE A 105 1.46 -0.96 20.06
N GLY A 106 2.78 -1.04 19.82
CA GLY A 106 3.56 -2.27 19.91
C GLY A 106 3.54 -3.14 18.65
N TYR A 107 3.10 -2.62 17.51
CA TYR A 107 3.09 -3.36 16.25
C TYR A 107 4.49 -3.41 15.63
N HIS A 108 4.87 -4.56 15.07
CA HIS A 108 5.97 -4.61 14.09
C HIS A 108 5.46 -4.11 12.73
N THR A 109 6.20 -3.23 12.07
CA THR A 109 5.73 -2.55 10.86
C THR A 109 6.63 -2.78 9.65
N ALA A 110 6.08 -3.22 8.51
CA ALA A 110 6.88 -3.43 7.30
C ALA A 110 6.16 -3.03 6.00
N PHE A 111 6.93 -2.55 5.02
CA PHE A 111 6.45 -2.27 3.67
C PHE A 111 7.13 -3.19 2.65
N PHE A 112 6.37 -3.70 1.68
CA PHE A 112 6.82 -4.64 0.66
C PHE A 112 6.53 -4.09 -0.74
N HIS A 113 7.51 -4.13 -1.63
CA HIS A 113 7.34 -3.67 -3.01
C HIS A 113 8.30 -4.39 -3.96
N GLY A 114 7.78 -5.13 -4.94
CA GLY A 114 8.59 -6.04 -5.77
C GLY A 114 9.64 -5.39 -6.67
N ALA A 115 9.68 -4.06 -6.74
CA ALA A 115 10.66 -3.32 -7.53
C ALA A 115 12.03 -3.23 -6.84
N PHE A 116 13.03 -2.76 -7.58
CA PHE A 116 14.32 -2.40 -7.00
C PHE A 116 14.17 -1.36 -5.88
N ASN A 117 14.91 -1.56 -4.80
CA ASN A 117 14.98 -0.58 -3.71
C ASN A 117 15.44 0.77 -4.28
N GLY A 118 14.83 1.87 -3.85
CA GLY A 118 15.02 3.19 -4.44
C GLY A 118 14.05 3.52 -5.58
N SER A 119 13.34 2.53 -6.15
CA SER A 119 12.29 2.80 -7.13
C SER A 119 11.20 3.67 -6.52
N GLN A 120 10.91 4.80 -7.17
CA GLN A 120 10.03 5.87 -6.69
C GLN A 120 10.35 6.39 -5.29
N ASN A 121 11.55 6.12 -4.75
CA ASN A 121 11.98 6.48 -3.39
C ASN A 121 11.06 5.96 -2.26
N PHE A 122 10.32 4.87 -2.47
CA PHE A 122 9.44 4.31 -1.43
C PHE A 122 10.20 3.85 -0.19
N ASP A 123 11.43 3.37 -0.33
CA ASP A 123 12.29 3.00 0.78
C ASP A 123 12.64 4.20 1.68
N GLN A 124 12.89 5.37 1.07
CA GLN A 124 13.16 6.62 1.81
C GLN A 124 11.89 7.15 2.47
N TYR A 125 10.77 7.15 1.74
CA TYR A 125 9.47 7.48 2.33
C TYR A 125 9.16 6.56 3.53
N CYS A 126 9.40 5.25 3.43
CA CYS A 126 9.13 4.31 4.52
C CYS A 126 9.93 4.62 5.78
N LYS A 127 11.20 5.03 5.64
CA LYS A 127 12.03 5.50 6.76
C LYS A 127 11.41 6.73 7.43
N VAL A 128 10.97 7.70 6.64
CA VAL A 128 10.36 8.95 7.14
C VAL A 128 8.98 8.70 7.78
N ALA A 129 8.19 7.82 7.18
CA ALA A 129 6.87 7.42 7.69
C ALA A 129 6.96 6.57 8.97
N GLY A 130 8.11 5.96 9.26
CA GLY A 130 8.39 5.27 10.51
C GLY A 130 8.17 3.76 10.48
N PHE A 131 8.26 3.12 9.32
CA PHE A 131 8.29 1.66 9.22
C PHE A 131 9.54 1.06 9.88
N ASP A 132 9.43 -0.14 10.43
CA ASP A 132 10.58 -0.89 10.95
C ASP A 132 11.41 -1.54 9.84
N ALA A 133 10.75 -1.97 8.76
CA ALA A 133 11.41 -2.66 7.66
C ALA A 133 10.82 -2.29 6.29
N TYR A 134 11.69 -2.33 5.29
CA TYR A 134 11.33 -2.28 3.87
C TYR A 134 11.89 -3.53 3.20
N TYR A 135 11.07 -4.20 2.41
CA TYR A 135 11.45 -5.37 1.63
C TYR A 135 11.17 -5.09 0.16
N GLY A 136 12.22 -4.84 -0.60
CA GLY A 136 12.16 -4.72 -2.04
C GLY A 136 12.70 -5.95 -2.75
N LYS A 137 12.98 -5.79 -4.05
CA LYS A 137 13.64 -6.83 -4.85
C LYS A 137 14.98 -7.29 -4.26
N ASN A 138 15.69 -6.41 -3.54
CA ASN A 138 17.00 -6.76 -2.96
C ASN A 138 16.89 -7.79 -1.83
N GLU A 139 15.76 -7.81 -1.13
CA GLU A 139 15.51 -8.73 -0.03
C GLU A 139 14.77 -10.00 -0.49
N TYR A 140 14.26 -10.02 -1.72
CA TYR A 140 13.52 -11.13 -2.30
C TYR A 140 14.40 -12.39 -2.38
N LYS A 141 13.91 -13.46 -1.74
CA LYS A 141 14.52 -14.79 -1.79
C LYS A 141 13.49 -15.79 -2.32
N GLY A 142 13.55 -16.05 -3.62
CA GLY A 142 12.67 -16.98 -4.31
C GLY A 142 13.21 -17.31 -5.71
N PRO A 143 12.42 -18.00 -6.56
CA PRO A 143 12.83 -18.30 -7.93
C PRO A 143 13.09 -17.02 -8.76
N GLU A 144 13.84 -17.16 -9.85
CA GLU A 144 14.01 -16.06 -10.80
C GLU A 144 12.64 -15.68 -11.40
N ALA A 145 12.17 -14.48 -11.08
CA ALA A 145 10.87 -13.97 -11.51
C ALA A 145 10.93 -12.48 -11.85
N PHE A 146 12.09 -11.99 -12.29
CA PHE A 146 12.23 -10.62 -12.76
C PHE A 146 11.50 -10.46 -14.10
N ASP A 147 10.63 -9.46 -14.19
CA ASP A 147 9.88 -9.14 -15.39
C ASP A 147 10.78 -8.57 -16.52
N GLY A 148 12.02 -8.21 -16.22
CA GLY A 148 12.94 -7.59 -17.18
C GLY A 148 12.86 -6.07 -17.21
N LYS A 149 12.00 -5.44 -16.39
CA LYS A 149 11.79 -3.99 -16.39
C LYS A 149 11.51 -3.40 -15.00
N TRP A 150 10.42 -3.77 -14.35
CA TRP A 150 9.95 -3.14 -13.11
C TRP A 150 10.41 -3.87 -11.84
N GLY A 151 10.40 -5.20 -11.84
CA GLY A 151 10.69 -5.97 -10.63
C GLY A 151 10.24 -7.42 -10.69
N ILE A 152 10.02 -8.01 -9.51
CA ILE A 152 9.57 -9.38 -9.38
C ILE A 152 8.07 -9.48 -9.66
N PHE A 153 7.65 -10.45 -10.47
CA PHE A 153 6.23 -10.74 -10.71
C PHE A 153 5.44 -10.92 -9.41
N ASP A 154 4.19 -10.48 -9.42
CA ASP A 154 3.36 -10.33 -8.20
C ASP A 154 3.13 -11.67 -7.51
N GLU A 155 2.91 -12.75 -8.27
CA GLU A 155 2.72 -14.08 -7.70
C GLU A 155 3.91 -14.49 -6.83
N GLU A 156 5.12 -14.45 -7.38
CA GLU A 156 6.33 -14.83 -6.66
C GLU A 156 6.65 -13.88 -5.51
N PHE A 157 6.50 -12.58 -5.72
CA PHE A 157 6.76 -11.60 -4.67
C PHE A 157 5.75 -11.72 -3.52
N PHE A 158 4.49 -12.03 -3.81
CA PHE A 158 3.45 -12.24 -2.80
C PHE A 158 3.69 -13.52 -2.00
N GLN A 159 4.24 -14.59 -2.61
CA GLN A 159 4.68 -15.77 -1.87
C GLN A 159 5.81 -15.44 -0.88
N PHE A 160 6.82 -14.68 -1.33
CA PHE A 160 7.89 -14.19 -0.46
C PHE A 160 7.34 -13.33 0.68
N TYR A 161 6.42 -12.41 0.37
CA TYR A 161 5.73 -11.57 1.36
C TYR A 161 5.01 -12.41 2.41
N CYS A 162 4.17 -13.36 2.01
CA CYS A 162 3.43 -14.24 2.92
C CYS A 162 4.38 -15.03 3.84
N GLN A 163 5.47 -15.58 3.28
CA GLN A 163 6.49 -16.29 4.06
C GLN A 163 7.17 -15.36 5.06
N LYS A 164 7.51 -14.14 4.64
CA LYS A 164 8.23 -13.18 5.48
C LYS A 164 7.35 -12.63 6.60
N MET A 165 6.12 -12.23 6.29
CA MET A 165 5.20 -11.67 7.28
C MET A 165 4.78 -12.70 8.34
N SER A 166 4.74 -13.99 7.98
CA SER A 166 4.42 -15.07 8.93
C SER A 166 5.50 -15.25 10.01
N GLN A 167 6.68 -14.66 9.84
CA GLN A 167 7.76 -14.67 10.83
C GLN A 167 7.68 -13.50 11.82
N PHE A 168 6.78 -12.53 11.59
CA PHE A 168 6.69 -11.35 12.43
C PHE A 168 5.97 -11.63 13.75
N LYS A 169 6.48 -11.01 14.82
CA LYS A 169 5.78 -11.00 16.10
C LYS A 169 4.45 -10.26 15.95
N GLN A 170 3.37 -10.88 16.40
CA GLN A 170 2.06 -10.24 16.45
C GLN A 170 1.93 -9.33 17.68
N PRO A 171 1.23 -8.19 17.56
CA PRO A 171 0.57 -7.72 16.35
C PRO A 171 1.56 -7.11 15.33
N PHE A 172 1.23 -7.21 14.05
CA PHE A 172 2.00 -6.56 12.98
C PHE A 172 1.12 -5.71 12.06
N PHE A 173 1.74 -4.71 11.45
CA PHE A 173 1.18 -3.92 10.36
C PHE A 173 2.06 -4.08 9.13
N THR A 174 1.50 -4.58 8.05
CA THR A 174 2.23 -4.67 6.78
C THR A 174 1.45 -4.05 5.65
N SER A 175 2.16 -3.39 4.74
CA SER A 175 1.61 -2.98 3.46
C SER A 175 2.42 -3.60 2.32
N ILE A 176 1.74 -4.07 1.29
CA ILE A 176 2.36 -4.57 0.06
C ILE A 176 1.80 -3.82 -1.14
N PHE A 177 2.68 -3.42 -2.05
CA PHE A 177 2.32 -2.78 -3.32
C PHE A 177 2.70 -3.69 -4.49
N SER A 178 1.69 -4.13 -5.24
CA SER A 178 1.87 -4.92 -6.46
C SER A 178 2.53 -4.10 -7.57
N ILE A 179 3.08 -4.76 -8.60
CA ILE A 179 3.78 -4.08 -9.71
C ILE A 179 3.49 -4.67 -11.10
N SER A 180 2.93 -5.87 -11.20
CA SER A 180 2.86 -6.59 -12.49
C SER A 180 1.87 -5.96 -13.48
N SER A 181 0.84 -5.28 -12.96
CA SER A 181 -0.12 -4.53 -13.77
C SER A 181 0.46 -3.19 -14.25
N HIS A 182 1.65 -3.20 -14.84
CA HIS A 182 2.34 -2.01 -15.30
C HIS A 182 2.85 -2.18 -16.74
N ASN A 183 2.70 -1.14 -17.57
CA ASN A 183 3.16 -1.13 -18.97
C ASN A 183 4.64 -1.58 -19.12
N PRO A 184 4.97 -2.58 -19.96
CA PRO A 184 4.18 -3.11 -21.08
C PRO A 184 3.28 -4.31 -20.76
N TYR A 185 2.90 -4.52 -19.49
CA TYR A 185 2.00 -5.60 -19.04
C TYR A 185 2.55 -6.98 -19.41
N LYS A 186 3.84 -7.20 -19.12
CA LYS A 186 4.48 -8.47 -19.40
C LYS A 186 3.83 -9.56 -18.54
N ILE A 187 3.46 -10.65 -19.19
CA ILE A 187 2.88 -11.83 -18.54
C ILE A 187 3.98 -12.91 -18.45
N PRO A 188 4.14 -13.60 -17.31
CA PRO A 188 5.01 -14.76 -17.20
C PRO A 188 4.71 -15.81 -18.29
N GLU A 189 5.74 -16.43 -18.88
CA GLU A 189 5.55 -17.39 -20.00
C GLU A 189 4.58 -18.53 -19.65
N ARG A 190 4.56 -18.99 -18.39
CA ARG A 190 3.64 -20.04 -17.90
C ARG A 190 2.15 -19.69 -18.02
N TYR A 191 1.82 -18.41 -18.20
CA TYR A 191 0.46 -17.89 -18.36
C TYR A 191 0.16 -17.41 -19.77
N LYS A 192 1.12 -17.47 -20.69
CA LYS A 192 0.85 -17.22 -22.10
C LYS A 192 0.17 -18.45 -22.69
N GLY A 193 -1.01 -18.23 -23.25
CA GLY A 193 -1.77 -19.23 -24.02
C GLY A 193 -1.20 -19.46 -25.40
#